data_AF-A0A936W4N2-F1
#
_entry.id   AF-A0A936W4N2-F1
#
_cell.length_a   1.000
_cell.length_b   1.000
_cell.length_c   1.000
_cell.angle_alpha   90.00
_cell.angle_beta   90.00
_cell.angle_gamma   90.00
#
_symmetry.space_group_name_H-M   'P 1'
#
loop_
_entity.id
_entity.type
_entity.pdbx_description
1 polymer ?
#
loop_
_entity_poly.entity_id
_entity_poly.type
_entity_poly.pdbx_seq_one_letter_code
_entity_poly.pdbx_strand_id
1 'polypeptide(L)' 'MFSKSTEYALRAIIYLAQKSSVDHKIGITELSEAIDSPKSFTAKILQN' A
#
# COMPACT_ATOMS: atom_id res chain seq x y z
N MET A 1 -16.30 6.57 -10.20
CA MET A 1 -15.10 7.46 -10.28
C MET A 1 -13.92 6.73 -9.68
N PHE A 2 -12.81 6.62 -10.40
CA PHE A 2 -11.53 6.21 -9.81
C PHE A 2 -10.92 7.42 -9.09
N SER A 3 -10.75 7.31 -7.78
CA SER A 3 -10.11 8.35 -6.97
C SER A 3 -8.62 8.04 -6.80
N LYS A 4 -7.81 9.04 -6.42
CA LYS A 4 -6.42 8.81 -6.04
C LYS A 4 -6.29 7.79 -4.90
N SER A 5 -7.22 7.79 -3.95
CA SER A 5 -7.30 6.77 -2.89
C SER A 5 -7.45 5.36 -3.46
N THR A 6 -8.34 5.20 -4.44
CA THR A 6 -8.58 3.90 -5.11
C THR A 6 -7.35 3.46 -5.92
N GLU A 7 -6.68 4.37 -6.60
CA GLU A 7 -5.45 4.09 -7.36
C GLU A 7 -4.33 3.58 -6.44
N TYR A 8 -4.06 4.28 -5.34
CA TYR A 8 -3.04 3.88 -4.38
C TYR A 8 -3.41 2.60 -3.62
N ALA A 9 -4.68 2.41 -3.27
CA ALA A 9 -5.15 1.17 -2.66
C ALA A 9 -4.93 -0.04 -3.58
N LEU A 10 -5.24 0.10 -4.88
CA LEU A 10 -5.03 -0.98 -5.83
C LEU A 10 -3.54 -1.33 -5.98
N ARG A 11 -2.67 -0.32 -6.10
CA ARG A 11 -1.22 -0.52 -6.14
C ARG A 11 -0.71 -1.21 -4.87
N ALA A 12 -1.20 -0.79 -3.70
CA ALA A 12 -0.84 -1.39 -2.41
C ALA A 12 -1.22 -2.88 -2.35
N ILE A 13 -2.44 -3.23 -2.78
CA ILE A 13 -2.91 -4.62 -2.79
C ILE A 13 -2.07 -5.47 -3.75
N ILE A 14 -1.76 -4.97 -4.94
CA ILE A 14 -0.93 -5.70 -5.91
C ILE A 14 0.49 -5.93 -5.35
N TYR A 15 1.10 -4.90 -4.74
CA TYR A 15 2.42 -5.02 -4.14
C TYR A 15 2.41 -6.03 -2.99
N LEU A 16 1.44 -5.94 -2.07
CA LEU A 16 1.27 -6.90 -0.98
C LEU A 16 1.06 -8.32 -1.52
N ALA A 17 0.23 -8.51 -2.54
CA ALA A 17 -0.03 -9.83 -3.12
C ALA A 17 1.23 -10.46 -3.76
N GLN A 18 2.13 -9.65 -4.31
CA GLN A 18 3.36 -10.13 -4.96
C GLN A 18 4.54 -10.30 -4.01
N LYS A 19 4.64 -9.44 -2.99
CA LYS A 19 5.84 -9.32 -2.14
C LYS A 19 5.63 -9.76 -0.70
N SER A 20 4.39 -9.81 -0.21
CA SER A 20 4.15 -10.24 1.16
C SER A 20 4.19 -11.76 1.27
N SER A 21 4.70 -12.25 2.39
CA SER A 21 4.75 -13.67 2.72
C SER A 21 4.66 -13.83 4.23
N VAL A 22 4.41 -15.04 4.73
CA VAL A 22 4.25 -15.28 6.18
C VAL A 22 5.51 -14.86 6.95
N ASP A 23 6.69 -15.11 6.39
CA ASP A 23 7.98 -14.72 6.96
C ASP A 23 8.40 -13.28 6.63
N HIS A 24 7.72 -12.61 5.69
CA HIS A 24 8.08 -11.27 5.24
C HIS A 24 6.87 -10.34 5.22
N LYS A 25 6.69 -9.64 6.34
CA LYS A 25 5.66 -8.63 6.50
C LYS A 25 6.16 -7.29 5.96
N ILE A 26 5.40 -6.72 5.05
CA ILE A 26 5.67 -5.41 4.46
C ILE A 26 5.19 -4.33 5.43
N GLY A 27 6.09 -3.42 5.81
CA GLY A 27 5.76 -2.27 6.64
C GLY A 27 5.16 -1.11 5.83
N ILE A 28 4.46 -0.19 6.51
CA ILE A 28 3.86 0.99 5.87
C ILE A 28 4.87 1.89 5.17
N THR A 29 6.11 1.99 5.69
CA THR A 29 7.19 2.77 5.07
C THR A 29 7.57 2.19 3.71
N GLU A 30 7.91 0.90 3.69
CA GLU A 30 8.29 0.18 2.47
C GLU A 30 7.17 0.20 1.43
N LEU A 31 5.94 -0.05 1.88
CA LEU A 31 4.77 -0.02 1.00
C LEU A 31 4.56 1.37 0.38
N SER A 32 4.71 2.44 1.18
CA SER A 32 4.52 3.81 0.71
C SER A 32 5.55 4.21 -0.35
N GLU A 33 6.79 3.76 -0.19
CA GLU A 33 7.89 3.94 -1.16
C GLU A 33 7.65 3.11 -2.42
N ALA A 34 7.23 1.86 -2.26
CA ALA A 34 6.99 0.95 -3.38
C ALA A 34 5.86 1.39 -4.32
N ILE A 35 4.82 2.04 -3.78
CA ILE A 35 3.67 2.50 -4.57
C ILE A 35 3.70 3.98 -4.92
N ASP A 36 4.78 4.68 -4.54
CA ASP A 36 4.99 6.13 -4.73
C ASP A 36 3.81 6.96 -4.17
N SER A 37 3.52 6.75 -2.88
CA SER A 37 2.42 7.45 -2.19
C SER A 37 2.87 8.05 -0.86
N PRO A 38 2.27 9.17 -0.41
CA PRO A 38 2.59 9.73 0.90
C PRO A 38 2.28 8.73 2.02
N LYS A 39 3.23 8.51 2.93
CA LYS A 39 3.10 7.56 4.03
C LYS A 39 1.84 7.76 4.89
N SER A 40 1.47 9.01 5.15
CA SER A 40 0.24 9.37 5.87
C SER A 40 -1.02 8.95 5.11
N PHE A 41 -0.98 8.96 3.78
CA PHE A 41 -2.06 8.57 2.91
C PHE A 41 -2.15 7.04 2.80
N THR A 42 -1.03 6.34 2.63
CA THR A 42 -0.95 4.87 2.68
C THR A 42 -1.49 4.35 4.01
N ALA A 43 -1.07 4.95 5.12
CA ALA A 43 -1.56 4.58 6.45
C ALA A 43 -3.07 4.78 6.58
N LYS A 44 -3.62 5.88 6.05
CA LYS A 44 -5.06 6.15 6.06
C LYS A 44 -5.86 5.15 5.23
N ILE A 45 -5.32 4.68 4.10
CA ILE A 45 -5.96 3.66 3.26
C ILE A 45 -6.02 2.30 3.97
N LEU A 46 -4.98 1.94 4.73
CA LEU A 46 -4.84 0.63 5.38
C LEU A 46 -5.30 0.60 6.84
N GLN A 47 -5.88 1.69 7.35
CA GLN A 47 -6.23 1.85 8.76
C GLN A 47 -7.40 0.96 9.24
N ASN A 48 -8.19 0.40 8.33
CA ASN A 48 -9.40 -0.38 8.67
C ASN A 48 -9.12 -1.85 8.95
#